data_AF-A1VJK4-F1
#
_entry.id   AF-A1VJK4-F1
#
_cell.length_a   1.000
_cell.length_b   1.000
_cell.length_c   1.000
_cell.angle_alpha   90.00
_cell.angle_beta   90.00
_cell.angle_gamma   90.00
#
_symmetry.space_group_name_H-M   'P 1'
#
loop_
_entity.id
_entity.type
_entity.pdbx_description
1 polymer ?
#
loop_
_entity_poly.entity_id
_entity_poly.type
_entity_poly.pdbx_seq_one_letter_code
_entity_poly.pdbx_strand_id
1 'polypeptide(L)'
;MLAKFTFLDLAEEVLKNSSTPLDISTIWKNGLASKAVDKVGSKGKTPWISLGARLYVDTKDNAKSCFLRTGDNPVLFGLKSIHTAQQAQEAIIKVESIPKLKERNLHPLLAFFAKLYLGDAYVKTIYHEKSLKKSFNEWLHPDLVGVRFPDLHVDARSLAATAGELPFKLLSFELKRSLNFSNLRESFFQAVSNSSWAHQGYLVAANIKESPDFLGELKRLSGSFGIGVISLDIENPDDSSVLYPAGERKNLDWDSINKLASENPDFSQFLRDVRIDLDGKKVHPAEYDKIEKDIDKLKLLVNPTAKP
;
A
#
# COMPACT_ATOMS: atom_id res chain seq x y z
N MET A 1 -54.00 -10.52 -13.18
CA MET A 1 -53.40 -9.31 -12.58
C MET A 1 -52.00 -9.17 -13.15
N LEU A 2 -51.69 -8.08 -13.84
CA LEU A 2 -50.30 -7.80 -14.26
C LEU A 2 -49.46 -7.56 -13.00
N ALA A 3 -48.36 -8.30 -12.85
CA ALA A 3 -47.46 -8.14 -11.70
C ALA A 3 -46.90 -6.71 -11.68
N LYS A 4 -46.97 -6.04 -10.53
CA LYS A 4 -46.48 -4.67 -10.36
C LYS A 4 -44.95 -4.69 -10.42
N PHE A 5 -44.36 -3.92 -11.32
CA PHE A 5 -42.91 -3.82 -11.50
C PHE A 5 -42.25 -3.29 -10.21
N THR A 6 -41.33 -4.07 -9.65
CA THR A 6 -40.70 -3.82 -8.34
C THR A 6 -39.27 -3.28 -8.48
N PHE A 7 -38.66 -2.91 -7.34
CA PHE A 7 -37.23 -2.56 -7.31
C PHE A 7 -36.31 -3.74 -7.68
N LEU A 8 -36.73 -4.98 -7.42
CA LEU A 8 -35.95 -6.16 -7.83
C LEU A 8 -36.05 -6.37 -9.34
N ASP A 9 -37.23 -6.15 -9.93
CA ASP A 9 -37.41 -6.21 -11.40
C ASP A 9 -36.57 -5.14 -12.11
N LEU A 10 -36.49 -3.94 -11.53
CA LEU A 10 -35.58 -2.88 -11.99
C LEU A 10 -34.12 -3.34 -11.96
N ALA A 11 -33.68 -3.91 -10.83
CA ALA A 11 -32.31 -4.40 -10.69
C ALA A 11 -32.00 -5.50 -11.71
N GLU A 12 -32.93 -6.44 -11.91
CA GLU A 12 -32.78 -7.51 -12.87
C GLU A 12 -32.69 -6.99 -14.32
N GLU A 13 -33.55 -6.03 -14.70
CA GLU A 13 -33.53 -5.44 -16.04
C GLU A 13 -32.23 -4.69 -16.34
N VAL A 14 -31.72 -3.93 -15.35
CA VAL A 14 -30.44 -3.23 -15.48
C VAL A 14 -29.26 -4.21 -15.53
N LEU A 15 -29.25 -5.21 -14.66
CA LEU A 15 -28.17 -6.19 -14.58
C LEU A 15 -28.16 -7.19 -15.75
N LYS A 16 -29.30 -7.43 -16.41
CA LYS A 16 -29.35 -8.20 -17.67
C LYS A 16 -28.52 -7.57 -18.79
N ASN A 17 -28.45 -6.25 -18.80
CA ASN A 17 -27.70 -5.46 -19.78
C ASN A 17 -26.28 -5.12 -19.30
N SER A 18 -25.87 -5.60 -18.12
CA SER A 18 -24.54 -5.38 -17.55
C SER A 18 -23.72 -6.66 -17.60
N SER A 19 -22.53 -6.60 -18.20
CA SER A 19 -21.58 -7.71 -18.19
C SER A 19 -20.76 -7.80 -16.90
N THR A 20 -20.88 -6.82 -15.99
CA THR A 20 -20.17 -6.76 -14.70
C THR A 20 -21.13 -6.49 -13.53
N PRO A 21 -20.79 -6.92 -12.30
CA PRO A 21 -21.56 -6.56 -11.11
C PRO A 21 -21.47 -5.06 -10.85
N LEU A 22 -22.58 -4.44 -10.45
CA LEU A 22 -22.71 -2.99 -10.26
C LEU A 22 -23.06 -2.65 -8.81
N ASP A 23 -22.58 -1.51 -8.32
CA ASP A 23 -23.03 -0.97 -7.04
C ASP A 23 -24.45 -0.37 -7.14
N ILE A 24 -25.09 -0.15 -6.00
CA ILE A 24 -26.49 0.36 -5.93
C ILE A 24 -26.66 1.70 -6.64
N SER A 25 -25.68 2.60 -6.54
CA SER A 25 -25.72 3.92 -7.17
C SER A 25 -25.67 3.77 -8.70
N THR A 26 -24.79 2.91 -9.19
CA THR A 26 -24.65 2.65 -10.63
C THR A 26 -25.87 1.93 -11.19
N ILE A 27 -26.46 0.95 -10.48
CA ILE A 27 -27.71 0.31 -10.89
C ILE A 27 -28.83 1.35 -11.03
N TRP A 28 -28.95 2.26 -10.06
CA TRP A 28 -29.94 3.32 -10.10
C TRP A 28 -29.72 4.29 -11.27
N LYS A 29 -28.47 4.73 -11.47
CA LYS A 29 -28.09 5.64 -12.57
C LYS A 29 -28.37 5.02 -13.94
N ASN A 30 -28.04 3.74 -14.13
CA ASN A 30 -28.31 3.02 -15.37
C ASN A 30 -29.81 2.82 -15.59
N GLY A 31 -30.58 2.57 -14.52
CA GLY A 31 -32.04 2.53 -14.58
C GLY A 31 -32.69 3.86 -14.99
N LEU A 32 -32.08 5.00 -14.64
CA LEU A 32 -32.50 6.32 -15.12
C LEU A 32 -32.20 6.48 -16.62
N ALA A 33 -31.00 6.09 -17.06
CA ALA A 33 -30.59 6.18 -18.46
C ALA A 33 -31.46 5.31 -19.40
N SER A 34 -31.89 4.13 -18.94
CA SER A 34 -32.75 3.22 -19.68
C SER A 34 -34.25 3.48 -19.52
N LYS A 35 -34.64 4.50 -18.74
CA LYS A 35 -36.04 4.79 -18.34
C LYS A 35 -36.75 3.63 -17.62
N ALA A 36 -36.02 2.64 -17.11
CA ALA A 36 -36.58 1.53 -16.36
C ALA A 36 -37.10 1.97 -14.98
N VAL A 37 -36.54 3.04 -14.40
CA VAL A 37 -36.99 3.63 -13.13
C VAL A 37 -38.44 4.10 -13.19
N ASP A 38 -38.91 4.57 -14.35
CA ASP A 38 -40.29 5.05 -14.53
C ASP A 38 -41.33 3.94 -14.33
N LYS A 39 -40.93 2.68 -14.59
CA LYS A 39 -41.79 1.49 -14.40
C LYS A 39 -42.04 1.17 -12.93
N VAL A 40 -41.12 1.53 -12.03
CA VAL A 40 -41.24 1.29 -10.57
C VAL A 40 -42.22 2.29 -9.93
N GLY A 41 -42.33 3.50 -10.48
CA GLY A 41 -43.27 4.52 -10.02
C GLY A 41 -43.03 5.01 -8.58
N SER A 42 -41.78 5.00 -8.11
CA SER A 42 -41.44 5.43 -6.76
C SER A 42 -41.57 6.96 -6.59
N LYS A 43 -42.30 7.39 -5.55
CA LYS A 43 -42.45 8.82 -5.17
C LYS A 43 -41.54 9.23 -3.99
N GLY A 44 -40.64 8.36 -3.56
CA GLY A 44 -39.76 8.61 -2.41
C GLY A 44 -38.61 9.57 -2.73
N LYS A 45 -38.08 10.26 -1.71
CA LYS A 45 -36.94 11.20 -1.87
C LYS A 45 -35.61 10.50 -2.17
N THR A 46 -35.46 9.24 -1.78
CA THR A 46 -34.23 8.45 -1.96
C THR A 46 -34.51 7.01 -2.43
N PRO A 47 -35.05 6.81 -3.64
CA PRO A 47 -35.46 5.48 -4.10
C PRO A 47 -34.31 4.47 -4.24
N TRP A 48 -33.06 4.91 -4.43
CA TRP A 48 -31.88 4.04 -4.48
C TRP A 48 -31.55 3.39 -3.13
N ILE A 49 -31.79 4.07 -2.01
CA ILE A 49 -31.68 3.47 -0.66
C ILE A 49 -32.70 2.33 -0.55
N SER A 50 -33.88 2.58 -1.10
CA SER A 50 -34.93 1.59 -1.16
C SER A 50 -34.54 0.38 -2.01
N LEU A 51 -34.00 0.58 -3.21
CA LEU A 51 -33.44 -0.45 -4.07
C LEU A 51 -32.41 -1.31 -3.33
N GLY A 52 -31.43 -0.65 -2.69
CA GLY A 52 -30.37 -1.31 -1.92
C GLY A 52 -30.92 -2.22 -0.83
N ALA A 53 -31.85 -1.70 0.00
CA ALA A 53 -32.45 -2.48 1.07
C ALA A 53 -33.15 -3.77 0.57
N ARG A 54 -33.84 -3.72 -0.59
CA ARG A 54 -34.51 -4.91 -1.15
C ARG A 54 -33.49 -5.91 -1.68
N LEU A 55 -32.44 -5.45 -2.36
CA LEU A 55 -31.35 -6.32 -2.84
C LEU A 55 -30.60 -7.00 -1.69
N TYR A 56 -30.34 -6.29 -0.59
CA TYR A 56 -29.71 -6.88 0.59
C TYR A 56 -30.58 -7.95 1.26
N VAL A 57 -31.87 -7.68 1.45
CA VAL A 57 -32.81 -8.64 2.06
C VAL A 57 -32.97 -9.86 1.15
N ASP A 58 -33.14 -9.67 -0.16
CA ASP A 58 -33.31 -10.78 -1.10
C ASP A 58 -32.06 -11.66 -1.18
N THR A 59 -30.87 -11.06 -1.27
CA THR A 59 -29.61 -11.85 -1.31
C THR A 59 -29.27 -12.56 0.01
N LYS A 60 -29.80 -12.08 1.15
CA LYS A 60 -29.54 -12.66 2.48
C LYS A 60 -30.58 -13.72 2.87
N ASP A 61 -31.86 -13.44 2.65
CA ASP A 61 -32.97 -14.19 3.23
C ASP A 61 -33.68 -15.09 2.19
N ASN A 62 -33.42 -14.90 0.88
CA ASN A 62 -34.01 -15.70 -0.20
C ASN A 62 -32.98 -16.65 -0.85
N ALA A 63 -33.04 -17.93 -0.50
CA ALA A 63 -32.16 -18.97 -1.07
C ALA A 63 -32.30 -19.13 -2.61
N LYS A 64 -33.44 -18.71 -3.18
CA LYS A 64 -33.72 -18.76 -4.63
C LYS A 64 -33.48 -17.42 -5.33
N SER A 65 -32.85 -16.45 -4.67
CA SER A 65 -32.51 -15.15 -5.28
C SER A 65 -31.73 -15.35 -6.59
N CYS A 66 -32.12 -14.61 -7.63
CA CYS A 66 -31.42 -14.55 -8.91
C CYS A 66 -30.16 -13.65 -8.85
N PHE A 67 -30.00 -12.88 -7.77
CA PHE A 67 -28.89 -11.97 -7.55
C PHE A 67 -27.72 -12.64 -6.83
N LEU A 68 -26.53 -12.17 -7.14
CA LEU A 68 -25.26 -12.48 -6.48
C LEU A 68 -24.76 -11.20 -5.83
N ARG A 69 -24.32 -11.31 -4.57
CA ARG A 69 -23.61 -10.24 -3.86
C ARG A 69 -22.11 -10.52 -3.93
N THR A 70 -21.33 -9.55 -4.38
CA THR A 70 -19.87 -9.65 -4.49
C THR A 70 -19.20 -8.32 -4.11
N GLY A 71 -17.96 -8.37 -3.63
CA GLY A 71 -17.24 -7.20 -3.13
C GLY A 71 -17.67 -6.77 -1.73
N ASP A 72 -16.69 -6.30 -0.95
CA ASP A 72 -16.90 -5.91 0.45
C ASP A 72 -17.14 -4.40 0.62
N ASN A 73 -16.60 -3.55 -0.30
CA ASN A 73 -16.89 -2.11 -0.37
C ASN A 73 -16.36 -1.47 -1.67
N PRO A 74 -17.21 -0.91 -2.56
CA PRO A 74 -18.67 -0.97 -2.48
C PRO A 74 -19.17 -2.40 -2.68
N VAL A 75 -20.30 -2.72 -2.05
CA VAL A 75 -20.98 -3.99 -2.30
C VAL A 75 -21.60 -3.93 -3.70
N LEU A 76 -21.26 -4.90 -4.53
CA LEU A 76 -21.71 -5.03 -5.90
C LEU A 76 -22.77 -6.15 -6.02
N PHE A 77 -23.71 -5.94 -6.94
CA PHE A 77 -24.77 -6.89 -7.25
C PHE A 77 -24.70 -7.29 -8.73
N GLY A 78 -24.91 -8.57 -9.01
CA GLY A 78 -24.97 -9.11 -10.37
C GLY A 78 -25.97 -10.27 -10.47
N LEU A 79 -26.18 -10.81 -11.67
CA LEU A 79 -27.08 -11.95 -11.88
C LEU A 79 -26.32 -13.28 -11.88
N LYS A 80 -26.83 -14.29 -11.16
CA LYS A 80 -26.24 -15.64 -11.12
C LYS A 80 -26.15 -16.28 -12.51
N SER A 81 -27.15 -16.07 -13.37
CA SER A 81 -27.15 -16.64 -14.73
C SER A 81 -26.02 -16.10 -15.62
N ILE A 82 -25.62 -14.85 -15.42
CA ILE A 82 -24.58 -14.18 -16.21
C ILE A 82 -23.21 -14.41 -15.57
N HIS A 83 -23.10 -14.20 -14.26
CA HIS A 83 -21.82 -14.29 -13.55
C HIS A 83 -21.38 -15.70 -13.18
N THR A 84 -22.28 -16.67 -12.98
CA THR A 84 -21.83 -18.06 -12.77
C THR A 84 -21.29 -18.67 -14.08
N ALA A 85 -21.87 -18.28 -15.23
CA ALA A 85 -21.35 -18.64 -16.55
C ALA A 85 -20.04 -17.90 -16.86
N GLN A 86 -19.94 -16.61 -16.54
CA GLN A 86 -18.68 -15.86 -16.65
C GLN A 86 -17.64 -16.29 -15.63
N GLN A 87 -17.95 -16.74 -14.41
CA GLN A 87 -16.95 -17.28 -13.48
C GLN A 87 -16.36 -18.59 -13.99
N ALA A 88 -17.14 -19.42 -14.69
CA ALA A 88 -16.62 -20.62 -15.35
C ALA A 88 -15.74 -20.30 -16.56
N GLN A 89 -15.96 -19.17 -17.25
CA GLN A 89 -15.18 -18.75 -18.42
C GLN A 89 -14.01 -17.80 -18.06
N GLU A 90 -14.15 -16.98 -17.03
CA GLU A 90 -13.10 -16.18 -16.38
C GLU A 90 -12.15 -17.06 -15.55
N ALA A 91 -12.59 -18.20 -15.01
CA ALA A 91 -11.66 -19.17 -14.40
C ALA A 91 -10.67 -19.76 -15.41
N ILE A 92 -10.96 -19.68 -16.71
CA ILE A 92 -10.08 -20.15 -17.79
C ILE A 92 -9.22 -18.98 -18.36
N ILE A 93 -9.61 -17.72 -18.14
CA ILE A 93 -8.95 -16.54 -18.74
C ILE A 93 -8.33 -15.56 -17.71
N LYS A 94 -8.67 -15.64 -16.41
CA LYS A 94 -8.00 -14.93 -15.28
C LYS A 94 -7.06 -15.86 -14.49
N VAL A 95 -6.23 -16.59 -15.21
CA VAL A 95 -4.93 -17.04 -14.70
C VAL A 95 -3.84 -16.49 -15.62
N GLU A 96 -3.91 -15.21 -15.96
CA GLU A 96 -2.67 -14.45 -15.94
C GLU A 96 -2.41 -14.15 -14.47
N SER A 97 -1.73 -15.10 -13.83
CA SER A 97 -0.96 -14.79 -12.64
C SER A 97 -0.08 -13.61 -12.99
N ILE A 98 -0.39 -12.41 -12.48
CA ILE A 98 0.65 -11.43 -12.19
C ILE A 98 1.67 -12.27 -11.41
N PRO A 99 2.87 -12.53 -11.97
CA PRO A 99 3.82 -13.36 -11.26
C PRO A 99 4.03 -12.71 -9.91
N LYS A 100 3.98 -13.52 -8.86
CA LYS A 100 3.93 -13.08 -7.47
C LYS A 100 5.04 -12.06 -7.20
N LEU A 101 4.73 -10.79 -7.36
CA LEU A 101 5.61 -9.67 -7.05
C LEU A 101 6.12 -9.91 -5.64
N LYS A 102 7.43 -10.05 -5.42
CA LYS A 102 7.96 -10.17 -4.06
C LYS A 102 8.13 -8.78 -3.48
N GLU A 103 8.10 -8.64 -2.16
CA GLU A 103 8.38 -7.35 -1.50
C GLU A 103 9.71 -6.77 -1.96
N ARG A 104 10.70 -7.65 -2.16
CA ARG A 104 12.02 -7.30 -2.70
C ARG A 104 12.00 -6.59 -4.05
N ASN A 105 11.00 -6.86 -4.89
CA ASN A 105 10.87 -6.18 -6.17
C ASN A 105 10.54 -4.69 -6.03
N LEU A 106 10.04 -4.25 -4.88
CA LEU A 106 9.74 -2.83 -4.61
C LEU A 106 10.98 -2.02 -4.20
N HIS A 107 12.12 -2.66 -3.93
CA HIS A 107 13.32 -1.97 -3.43
C HIS A 107 13.82 -0.88 -4.39
N PRO A 108 13.94 -1.12 -5.71
CA PRO A 108 14.36 -0.07 -6.65
C PRO A 108 13.39 1.12 -6.67
N LEU A 109 12.08 0.85 -6.56
CA LEU A 109 11.05 1.89 -6.52
C LEU A 109 11.14 2.72 -5.24
N LEU A 110 11.39 2.08 -4.09
CA LEU A 110 11.63 2.81 -2.86
C LEU A 110 12.93 3.62 -2.92
N ALA A 111 14.00 3.10 -3.53
CA ALA A 111 15.25 3.84 -3.70
C ALA A 111 15.07 5.09 -4.59
N PHE A 112 14.33 4.95 -5.68
CA PHE A 112 13.89 6.07 -6.52
C PHE A 112 13.09 7.10 -5.69
N PHE A 113 12.04 6.64 -5.00
CA PHE A 113 11.20 7.52 -4.19
C PHE A 113 11.98 8.23 -3.09
N ALA A 114 12.84 7.50 -2.38
CA ALA A 114 13.62 8.03 -1.27
C ALA A 114 14.56 9.17 -1.72
N LYS A 115 15.16 9.01 -2.90
CA LYS A 115 16.05 10.02 -3.47
C LYS A 115 15.28 11.24 -3.98
N LEU A 116 14.26 11.05 -4.81
CA LEU A 116 13.61 12.17 -5.47
C LEU A 116 12.60 12.89 -4.58
N TYR A 117 11.90 12.15 -3.70
CA TYR A 117 10.71 12.65 -3.00
C TYR A 117 10.81 12.58 -1.47
N LEU A 118 11.74 11.80 -0.92
CA LEU A 118 11.96 11.71 0.53
C LEU A 118 13.22 12.47 1.01
N GLY A 119 13.47 13.62 0.40
CA GLY A 119 14.50 14.56 0.83
C GLY A 119 15.93 14.10 0.53
N ASP A 120 16.18 13.58 -0.67
CA ASP A 120 17.50 13.16 -1.13
C ASP A 120 18.15 12.05 -0.29
N ALA A 121 17.32 11.13 0.23
CA ALA A 121 17.81 10.03 1.04
C ALA A 121 18.53 8.97 0.18
N TYR A 122 19.63 8.45 0.70
CA TYR A 122 20.33 7.29 0.15
C TYR A 122 19.88 6.06 0.92
N VAL A 123 19.44 5.01 0.22
CA VAL A 123 18.97 3.77 0.85
C VAL A 123 19.86 2.59 0.51
N LYS A 124 19.84 1.58 1.36
CA LYS A 124 20.57 0.34 1.21
C LYS A 124 19.68 -0.83 1.59
N THR A 125 19.58 -1.81 0.69
CA THR A 125 18.89 -3.07 0.97
C THR A 125 19.64 -3.88 2.01
N ILE A 126 18.92 -4.35 3.03
CA ILE A 126 19.45 -5.24 4.07
C ILE A 126 18.93 -6.65 3.81
N TYR A 127 19.83 -7.55 3.41
CA TYR A 127 19.46 -8.92 3.08
C TYR A 127 19.41 -9.77 4.35
N HIS A 128 18.21 -10.10 4.82
CA HIS A 128 18.02 -10.94 6.02
C HIS A 128 18.75 -12.29 5.91
N GLU A 129 18.93 -12.82 4.70
CA GLU A 129 19.57 -14.11 4.44
C GLU A 129 21.07 -14.12 4.73
N LYS A 130 21.70 -12.95 4.83
CA LYS A 130 23.11 -12.79 5.18
C LYS A 130 23.35 -12.72 6.69
N SER A 131 22.29 -12.71 7.50
CA SER A 131 22.41 -12.64 8.95
C SER A 131 23.06 -13.92 9.53
N LEU A 132 24.00 -13.75 10.45
CA LEU A 132 24.85 -14.83 11.00
C LEU A 132 24.08 -15.86 11.82
N LYS A 133 22.97 -15.46 12.46
CA LYS A 133 22.10 -16.35 13.22
C LYS A 133 20.82 -16.63 12.44
N LYS A 134 20.58 -17.91 12.11
CA LYS A 134 19.24 -18.41 11.70
C LYS A 134 18.26 -18.51 12.89
N SER A 135 18.46 -17.75 13.97
CA SER A 135 17.77 -17.98 15.24
C SER A 135 16.47 -17.19 15.36
N PHE A 136 15.34 -17.91 15.43
CA PHE A 136 14.11 -17.67 16.21
C PHE A 136 13.40 -16.30 16.24
N ASN A 137 13.93 -15.24 15.64
CA ASN A 137 13.35 -13.91 15.68
C ASN A 137 13.13 -13.43 14.25
N GLU A 138 11.92 -13.70 13.75
CA GLU A 138 11.45 -13.28 12.43
C GLU A 138 11.36 -11.74 12.29
N TRP A 139 11.49 -10.98 13.39
CA TRP A 139 11.32 -9.51 13.44
C TRP A 139 12.59 -8.78 13.90
N LEU A 140 13.71 -8.99 13.21
CA LEU A 140 14.97 -8.31 13.55
C LEU A 140 15.57 -7.45 12.44
N HIS A 141 15.01 -7.45 11.24
CA HIS A 141 15.67 -6.82 10.10
C HIS A 141 14.69 -5.94 9.34
N PRO A 142 14.95 -4.62 9.22
CA PRO A 142 14.27 -3.83 8.22
C PRO A 142 14.68 -4.29 6.81
N ASP A 143 13.81 -4.11 5.83
CA ASP A 143 14.09 -4.47 4.44
C ASP A 143 15.09 -3.51 3.80
N LEU A 144 14.94 -2.21 4.08
CA LEU A 144 15.89 -1.17 3.70
C LEU A 144 16.16 -0.23 4.87
N VAL A 145 17.36 0.32 4.87
CA VAL A 145 17.77 1.42 5.74
C VAL A 145 18.23 2.59 4.89
N GLY A 146 18.16 3.80 5.42
CA GLY A 146 18.56 4.98 4.67
C GLY A 146 19.24 6.03 5.52
N VAL A 147 19.96 6.92 4.85
CA VAL A 147 20.56 8.12 5.43
C VAL A 147 20.18 9.33 4.60
N ARG A 148 19.85 10.42 5.29
CA ARG A 148 19.65 11.74 4.70
C ARG A 148 20.60 12.71 5.37
N PHE A 149 21.27 13.51 4.56
CA PHE A 149 22.12 14.60 5.02
C PHE A 149 21.37 15.92 4.78
N PRO A 150 20.92 16.63 5.83
CA PRO A 150 20.26 17.91 5.66
C PRO A 150 21.10 18.87 4.83
N ASP A 151 20.47 19.50 3.84
CA ASP A 151 21.10 20.55 3.04
C ASP A 151 21.09 21.86 3.84
N LEU A 152 22.09 21.98 4.72
CA LEU A 152 22.33 23.15 5.54
C LEU A 152 23.53 23.94 5.01
N HIS A 153 23.38 25.27 5.00
CA HIS A 153 24.50 26.20 4.84
C HIS A 153 25.63 25.86 5.82
N VAL A 154 26.88 26.12 5.41
CA VAL A 154 28.07 25.72 6.18
C VAL A 154 28.05 26.24 7.63
N ASP A 155 27.63 27.49 7.84
CA ASP A 155 27.55 28.08 9.18
C ASP A 155 26.44 27.46 10.04
N ALA A 156 25.27 27.19 9.44
CA ALA A 156 24.16 26.53 10.13
C ALA A 156 24.52 25.09 10.53
N ARG A 157 25.23 24.37 9.65
CA ARG A 157 25.76 23.03 9.95
C ARG A 157 26.79 23.06 11.08
N SER A 158 27.67 24.06 11.07
CA SER A 158 28.66 24.24 12.15
C SER A 158 27.98 24.51 13.49
N LEU A 159 26.98 25.40 13.51
CA LEU A 159 26.22 25.72 14.72
C LEU A 159 25.44 24.51 15.24
N ALA A 160 24.78 23.76 14.34
CA ALA A 160 24.07 22.53 14.69
C ALA A 160 25.02 21.50 15.32
N ALA A 161 26.21 21.31 14.75
CA ALA A 161 27.23 20.43 15.32
C ALA A 161 27.70 20.90 16.70
N THR A 162 27.92 22.22 16.90
CA THR A 162 28.24 22.78 18.22
C THR A 162 27.10 22.59 19.23
N ALA A 163 25.85 22.62 18.78
CA ALA A 163 24.67 22.36 19.60
C ALA A 163 24.42 20.87 19.89
N GLY A 164 25.24 19.96 19.34
CA GLY A 164 25.12 18.52 19.54
C GLY A 164 24.06 17.85 18.66
N GLU A 165 23.57 18.53 17.62
CA GLU A 165 22.65 17.94 16.64
C GLU A 165 23.40 17.00 15.68
N LEU A 166 22.80 15.86 15.36
CA LEU A 166 23.39 14.92 14.41
C LEU A 166 23.29 15.51 12.98
N PRO A 167 24.40 15.52 12.20
CA PRO A 167 24.43 16.09 10.85
C PRO A 167 23.77 15.19 9.79
N PHE A 168 23.02 14.17 10.23
CA PHE A 168 22.34 13.20 9.39
C PHE A 168 21.05 12.74 10.06
N LYS A 169 20.15 12.15 9.27
CA LYS A 169 18.96 11.43 9.73
C LYS A 169 19.00 10.02 9.17
N LEU A 170 18.72 9.05 10.02
CA LEU A 170 18.61 7.64 9.66
C LEU A 170 17.15 7.27 9.47
N LEU A 171 16.88 6.53 8.40
CA LEU A 171 15.56 6.04 8.05
C LEU A 171 15.58 4.52 8.03
N SER A 172 14.43 3.91 8.31
CA SER A 172 14.25 2.47 8.27
C SER A 172 12.89 2.14 7.66
N PHE A 173 12.85 1.12 6.81
CA PHE A 173 11.70 0.80 5.98
C PHE A 173 11.35 -0.69 6.09
N GLU A 174 10.07 -0.95 6.29
CA GLU A 174 9.45 -2.28 6.23
C GLU A 174 8.48 -2.30 5.05
N LEU A 175 8.68 -3.19 4.08
CA LEU A 175 7.96 -3.20 2.82
C LEU A 175 6.92 -4.31 2.83
N LYS A 176 5.72 -3.98 2.36
CA LYS A 176 4.65 -4.94 2.10
C LYS A 176 4.14 -4.80 0.69
N ARG A 177 3.72 -5.90 0.08
CA ARG A 177 3.05 -5.84 -1.22
C ARG A 177 1.72 -5.11 -1.14
N SER A 178 0.96 -5.44 -0.11
CA SER A 178 -0.39 -4.92 0.08
C SER A 178 -0.73 -4.79 1.56
N LEU A 179 -1.51 -3.79 1.93
CA LEU A 179 -2.05 -3.60 3.27
C LEU A 179 -3.58 -3.63 3.23
N ASN A 180 -4.16 -4.52 4.02
CA ASN A 180 -5.59 -4.66 4.20
C ASN A 180 -5.91 -5.17 5.64
N PHE A 181 -7.18 -5.33 5.99
CA PHE A 181 -7.55 -5.68 7.37
C PHE A 181 -6.96 -7.01 7.87
N SER A 182 -6.63 -7.96 6.97
CA SER A 182 -6.09 -9.25 7.39
C SER A 182 -4.63 -9.16 7.87
N ASN A 183 -3.86 -8.18 7.39
CA ASN A 183 -2.43 -8.09 7.67
C ASN A 183 -1.98 -6.75 8.29
N LEU A 184 -2.90 -5.79 8.49
CA LEU A 184 -2.59 -4.45 8.99
C LEU A 184 -1.80 -4.48 10.29
N ARG A 185 -2.33 -5.14 11.32
CA ARG A 185 -1.70 -5.12 12.66
C ARG A 185 -0.34 -5.79 12.64
N GLU A 186 -0.26 -6.99 12.07
CA GLU A 186 0.99 -7.73 11.97
C GLU A 186 2.05 -6.93 11.22
N SER A 187 1.73 -6.44 10.02
CA SER A 187 2.67 -5.65 9.20
C SER A 187 3.10 -4.36 9.90
N PHE A 188 2.17 -3.70 10.59
CA PHE A 188 2.47 -2.47 11.30
C PHE A 188 3.37 -2.72 12.51
N PHE A 189 3.12 -3.77 13.30
CA PHE A 189 3.98 -4.10 14.44
C PHE A 189 5.34 -4.66 14.03
N GLN A 190 5.45 -5.32 12.87
CA GLN A 190 6.74 -5.63 12.25
C GLN A 190 7.51 -4.33 11.96
N ALA A 191 6.87 -3.33 11.33
CA ALA A 191 7.51 -2.04 11.09
C ALA A 191 7.92 -1.33 12.39
N VAL A 192 7.08 -1.38 13.44
CA VAL A 192 7.44 -0.86 14.77
C VAL A 192 8.68 -1.56 15.32
N SER A 193 8.71 -2.90 15.31
CA SER A 193 9.83 -3.69 15.83
C SER A 193 11.13 -3.40 15.05
N ASN A 194 11.05 -3.39 13.71
CA ASN A 194 12.22 -3.35 12.84
C ASN A 194 12.75 -1.93 12.59
N SER A 195 11.94 -0.89 12.83
CA SER A 195 12.27 0.49 12.41
C SER A 195 12.24 1.54 13.53
N SER A 196 11.84 1.20 14.76
CA SER A 196 11.79 2.19 15.86
C SER A 196 13.15 2.67 16.35
N TRP A 197 14.25 2.03 15.94
CA TRP A 197 15.61 2.43 16.30
C TRP A 197 16.09 3.69 15.55
N ALA A 198 15.50 3.98 14.40
CA ALA A 198 15.91 5.06 13.49
C ALA A 198 15.25 6.40 13.85
N HIS A 199 15.71 7.49 13.24
CA HIS A 199 15.06 8.80 13.40
C HIS A 199 13.64 8.76 12.83
N GLN A 200 13.46 8.08 11.70
CA GLN A 200 12.16 7.90 11.04
C GLN A 200 11.99 6.45 10.57
N GLY A 201 10.92 5.80 11.03
CA GLY A 201 10.54 4.46 10.59
C GLY A 201 9.31 4.52 9.70
N TYR A 202 9.27 3.71 8.64
CA TYR A 202 8.18 3.68 7.67
C TYR A 202 7.68 2.26 7.40
N LEU A 203 6.36 2.12 7.37
CA LEU A 203 5.69 1.01 6.70
C LEU A 203 5.40 1.44 5.25
N VAL A 204 5.90 0.68 4.29
CA VAL A 204 5.82 1.01 2.87
C VAL A 204 4.97 -0.05 2.17
N ALA A 205 4.03 0.34 1.32
CA ALA A 205 3.29 -0.64 0.55
C ALA A 205 2.90 -0.16 -0.85
N ALA A 206 2.83 -1.11 -1.79
CA ALA A 206 2.42 -0.82 -3.16
C ALA A 206 0.90 -0.79 -3.37
N ASN A 207 0.14 -1.48 -2.52
CA ASN A 207 -1.31 -1.51 -2.59
C ASN A 207 -1.90 -1.32 -1.19
N ILE A 208 -2.53 -0.17 -0.93
CA ILE A 208 -3.13 0.14 0.36
C ILE A 208 -4.64 0.17 0.18
N LYS A 209 -5.38 -0.57 1.02
CA LYS A 209 -6.85 -0.55 1.00
C LYS A 209 -7.37 0.88 1.26
N GLU A 210 -8.18 1.41 0.35
CA GLU A 210 -8.62 2.81 0.38
C GLU A 210 -9.92 3.06 1.17
N SER A 211 -10.51 2.04 1.80
CA SER A 211 -11.76 2.22 2.54
C SER A 211 -11.56 3.17 3.75
N PRO A 212 -12.48 4.11 4.03
CA PRO A 212 -12.34 5.08 5.12
C PRO A 212 -12.02 4.46 6.48
N ASP A 213 -12.64 3.34 6.83
CA ASP A 213 -12.41 2.63 8.09
C ASP A 213 -10.96 2.11 8.20
N PHE A 214 -10.44 1.58 7.10
CA PHE A 214 -9.06 1.07 7.05
C PHE A 214 -8.05 2.21 7.19
N LEU A 215 -8.24 3.28 6.43
CA LEU A 215 -7.38 4.46 6.49
C LEU A 215 -7.43 5.14 7.87
N GLY A 216 -8.61 5.15 8.51
CA GLY A 216 -8.79 5.61 9.88
C GLY A 216 -7.96 4.82 10.90
N GLU A 217 -7.99 3.48 10.83
CA GLU A 217 -7.18 2.63 11.71
C GLU A 217 -5.68 2.75 11.42
N LEU A 218 -5.28 2.80 10.15
CA LEU A 218 -3.87 2.98 9.76
C LEU A 218 -3.33 4.33 10.24
N LYS A 219 -4.13 5.41 10.11
CA LYS A 219 -3.79 6.75 10.64
C LYS A 219 -3.64 6.72 12.15
N ARG A 220 -4.56 6.06 12.87
CA ARG A 220 -4.53 5.93 14.33
C ARG A 220 -3.27 5.21 14.80
N LEU A 221 -2.90 4.11 14.15
CA LEU A 221 -1.66 3.36 14.42
C LEU A 221 -0.43 4.23 14.14
N SER A 222 -0.36 4.86 12.97
CA SER A 222 0.73 5.77 12.58
C SER A 222 0.94 6.88 13.61
N GLY A 223 -0.14 7.58 14.01
CA GLY A 223 -0.07 8.63 15.01
C GLY A 223 0.31 8.15 16.41
N SER A 224 -0.04 6.92 16.78
CA SER A 224 0.22 6.37 18.12
C SER A 224 1.66 5.86 18.28
N PHE A 225 2.25 5.30 17.23
CA PHE A 225 3.58 4.66 17.28
C PHE A 225 4.67 5.44 16.51
N GLY A 226 4.30 6.52 15.81
CA GLY A 226 5.23 7.35 15.06
C GLY A 226 5.89 6.64 13.88
N ILE A 227 5.26 5.60 13.34
CA ILE A 227 5.67 4.95 12.08
C ILE A 227 4.93 5.64 10.94
N GLY A 228 5.69 6.18 9.98
CA GLY A 228 5.13 6.78 8.77
C GLY A 228 4.59 5.72 7.82
N VAL A 229 3.77 6.15 6.87
CA VAL A 229 3.23 5.27 5.83
C VAL A 229 3.54 5.86 4.46
N ILE A 230 4.17 5.05 3.61
CA ILE A 230 4.46 5.40 2.22
C ILE A 230 3.64 4.48 1.31
N SER A 231 2.94 5.10 0.35
CA SER A 231 2.28 4.40 -0.75
C SER A 231 3.19 4.48 -1.97
N LEU A 232 3.61 3.34 -2.51
CA LEU A 232 4.37 3.27 -3.75
C LEU A 232 3.43 2.95 -4.91
N ASP A 233 3.48 3.76 -5.96
CA ASP A 233 2.75 3.46 -7.19
C ASP A 233 3.70 2.79 -8.20
N ILE A 234 3.40 1.55 -8.55
CA ILE A 234 4.21 0.74 -9.47
C ILE A 234 4.03 1.22 -10.91
N GLU A 235 2.82 1.66 -11.26
CA GLU A 235 2.45 2.06 -12.63
C GLU A 235 2.89 3.50 -12.91
N ASN A 236 2.88 4.37 -11.90
CA ASN A 236 3.35 5.74 -12.01
C ASN A 236 4.27 6.06 -10.81
N PRO A 237 5.57 5.72 -10.87
CA PRO A 237 6.51 5.94 -9.77
C PRO A 237 6.48 7.34 -9.15
N ASP A 238 6.23 8.37 -9.96
CA ASP A 238 6.15 9.77 -9.54
C ASP A 238 4.89 10.09 -8.69
N ASP A 239 3.84 9.27 -8.78
CA ASP A 239 2.61 9.39 -7.98
C ASP A 239 2.72 8.70 -6.60
N SER A 240 3.87 8.06 -6.33
CA SER A 240 4.20 7.55 -4.99
C SER A 240 4.19 8.71 -3.97
N SER A 241 3.74 8.45 -2.75
CA SER A 241 3.56 9.51 -1.76
C SER A 241 3.69 9.04 -0.31
N VAL A 242 4.03 9.99 0.56
CA VAL A 242 3.93 9.81 2.02
C VAL A 242 2.48 10.03 2.43
N LEU A 243 1.75 8.94 2.69
CA LEU A 243 0.36 9.00 3.14
C LEU A 243 0.25 9.56 4.56
N TYR A 244 1.13 9.10 5.46
CA TYR A 244 1.25 9.62 6.82
C TYR A 244 2.73 9.86 7.16
N PRO A 245 3.11 11.05 7.66
CA PRO A 245 4.49 11.34 7.99
C PRO A 245 4.96 10.49 9.18
N ALA A 246 6.22 10.08 9.16
CA ALA A 246 6.83 9.41 10.31
C ALA A 246 7.05 10.40 11.46
N GLY A 247 6.85 9.93 12.69
CA GLY A 247 7.28 10.66 13.87
C GLY A 247 8.80 10.68 13.94
N GLU A 248 9.39 11.85 14.17
CA GLU A 248 10.83 12.00 14.29
C GLU A 248 11.31 11.71 15.71
N ARG A 249 12.20 10.74 15.86
CA ARG A 249 12.87 10.40 17.12
C ARG A 249 14.20 11.15 17.20
N LYS A 250 14.42 11.83 18.32
CA LYS A 250 15.68 12.56 18.58
C LYS A 250 16.83 11.61 18.94
N ASN A 251 16.51 10.58 19.71
CA ASN A 251 17.48 9.62 20.21
C ASN A 251 17.38 8.33 19.40
N LEU A 252 18.52 7.85 18.94
CA LEU A 252 18.66 6.54 18.32
C LEU A 252 18.71 5.47 19.41
N ASP A 253 18.12 4.30 19.12
CA ASP A 253 18.27 3.11 19.97
C ASP A 253 19.58 2.40 19.62
N TRP A 254 20.65 2.77 20.33
CA TRP A 254 21.98 2.20 20.10
C TRP A 254 22.07 0.71 20.42
N ASP A 255 21.25 0.19 21.33
CA ASP A 255 21.25 -1.24 21.66
C ASP A 255 20.70 -2.05 20.49
N SER A 256 19.60 -1.58 19.89
CA SER A 256 19.03 -2.18 18.67
C SER A 256 19.98 -2.06 17.48
N ILE A 257 20.63 -0.90 17.29
CA ILE A 257 21.63 -0.69 16.23
C ILE A 257 22.82 -1.65 16.41
N ASN A 258 23.38 -1.75 17.62
CA ASN A 258 24.53 -2.61 17.91
C ASN A 258 24.18 -4.08 17.66
N LYS A 259 23.00 -4.52 18.12
CA LYS A 259 22.52 -5.87 17.86
C LYS A 259 22.40 -6.14 16.36
N LEU A 260 21.72 -5.25 15.62
CA LEU A 260 21.54 -5.39 14.18
C LEU A 260 22.87 -5.42 13.41
N ALA A 261 23.83 -4.58 13.80
CA ALA A 261 25.16 -4.53 13.20
C ALA A 261 26.00 -5.77 13.51
N SER A 262 25.80 -6.39 14.67
CA SER A 262 26.47 -7.65 15.03
C SER A 262 25.89 -8.87 14.30
N GLU A 263 24.61 -8.79 13.92
CA GLU A 263 23.89 -9.92 13.31
C GLU A 263 23.90 -9.87 11.79
N ASN A 264 23.85 -8.68 11.18
CA ASN A 264 23.76 -8.50 9.73
C ASN A 264 24.97 -7.71 9.15
N PRO A 265 25.77 -8.33 8.26
CA PRO A 265 26.95 -7.68 7.69
C PRO A 265 26.62 -6.53 6.74
N ASP A 266 25.47 -6.53 6.05
CA ASP A 266 25.07 -5.43 5.17
C ASP A 266 24.73 -4.18 5.98
N PHE A 267 24.04 -4.35 7.11
CA PHE A 267 23.74 -3.23 8.02
C PHE A 267 25.02 -2.71 8.67
N SER A 268 25.92 -3.61 9.08
CA SER A 268 27.25 -3.23 9.58
C SER A 268 28.03 -2.41 8.54
N GLN A 269 27.95 -2.79 7.26
CA GLN A 269 28.57 -2.06 6.17
C GLN A 269 27.90 -0.69 5.96
N PHE A 270 26.57 -0.62 5.96
CA PHE A 270 25.83 0.65 5.88
C PHE A 270 26.30 1.67 6.93
N LEU A 271 26.48 1.26 8.19
CA LEU A 271 26.98 2.15 9.24
C LEU A 271 28.42 2.64 8.96
N ARG A 272 29.29 1.77 8.41
CA ARG A 272 30.65 2.15 8.01
C ARG A 272 30.62 3.17 6.87
N ASP A 273 29.78 2.95 5.86
CA ASP A 273 29.66 3.84 4.70
C ASP A 273 29.18 5.22 5.15
N VAL A 274 28.14 5.28 6.00
CA VAL A 274 27.64 6.55 6.58
C VAL A 274 28.74 7.28 7.35
N ARG A 275 29.53 6.56 8.16
CA ARG A 275 30.65 7.17 8.90
C ARG A 275 31.71 7.74 7.95
N ILE A 276 32.10 6.98 6.93
CA ILE A 276 33.10 7.42 5.94
C ILE A 276 32.63 8.68 5.21
N ASP A 277 31.35 8.72 4.84
CA ASP A 277 30.76 9.87 4.15
C ASP A 277 30.73 11.14 5.04
N LEU A 278 30.47 10.96 6.33
CA LEU A 278 30.53 12.04 7.32
C LEU A 278 31.96 12.55 7.52
N ASP A 279 32.92 11.65 7.73
CA ASP A 279 34.33 11.97 7.96
C ASP A 279 34.93 12.67 6.71
N GLY A 280 34.61 12.15 5.52
CA GLY A 280 35.05 12.68 4.23
C GLY A 280 34.29 13.91 3.75
N LYS A 281 33.19 14.30 4.43
CA LYS A 281 32.26 15.39 4.03
C LYS A 281 31.76 15.27 2.59
N LYS A 282 31.66 14.03 2.09
CA LYS A 282 31.28 13.72 0.72
C LYS A 282 30.59 12.37 0.70
N VAL A 283 29.38 12.33 0.17
CA VAL A 283 28.64 11.09 -0.02
C VAL A 283 29.26 10.28 -1.16
N HIS A 284 29.36 8.96 -0.99
CA HIS A 284 29.74 8.02 -2.04
C HIS A 284 28.52 7.23 -2.54
N PRO A 285 27.77 7.72 -3.55
CA PRO A 285 26.52 7.10 -3.99
C PRO A 285 26.65 5.64 -4.43
N ALA A 286 27.85 5.20 -4.82
CA ALA A 286 28.12 3.83 -5.26
C ALA A 286 27.98 2.79 -4.15
N GLU A 287 28.06 3.19 -2.88
CA GLU A 287 27.94 2.29 -1.73
C GLU A 287 26.46 2.01 -1.33
N TYR A 288 25.52 2.71 -1.97
CA TYR A 288 24.09 2.61 -1.73
C TYR A 288 23.37 1.96 -2.92
N ASP A 289 22.07 1.68 -2.77
CA ASP A 289 21.27 1.09 -3.83
C ASP A 289 21.21 2.04 -5.04
N LYS A 290 21.41 1.47 -6.24
CA LYS A 290 21.41 2.24 -7.49
C LYS A 290 20.03 2.80 -7.81
N ILE A 291 20.04 3.99 -8.38
CA ILE A 291 18.82 4.73 -8.71
C ILE A 291 18.62 4.67 -10.21
N GLU A 292 17.56 3.99 -10.64
CA GLU A 292 17.10 4.02 -12.02
C GLU A 292 16.14 5.19 -12.20
N LYS A 293 16.47 6.12 -13.09
CA LYS A 293 15.69 7.35 -13.36
C LYS A 293 14.76 7.18 -14.56
N ASP A 294 15.06 6.22 -15.41
CA ASP A 294 14.21 5.85 -16.54
C ASP A 294 13.01 5.07 -16.01
N ILE A 295 11.82 5.69 -16.06
CA ILE A 295 10.59 5.13 -15.48
C ILE A 295 10.25 3.77 -16.10
N ASP A 296 10.48 3.58 -17.41
CA ASP A 296 10.17 2.33 -18.09
C ASP A 296 11.12 1.21 -17.64
N LYS A 297 12.40 1.53 -17.46
CA LYS A 297 13.36 0.57 -16.87
C LYS A 297 13.05 0.28 -15.40
N LEU A 298 12.66 1.29 -14.63
CA LEU A 298 12.28 1.11 -13.23
C LEU A 298 11.08 0.18 -13.10
N LYS A 299 10.06 0.34 -13.95
CA LYS A 299 8.91 -0.58 -14.03
C LYS A 299 9.34 -2.01 -14.34
N LEU A 300 10.28 -2.21 -15.27
CA LEU A 300 10.81 -3.54 -15.60
C LEU A 300 11.59 -4.17 -14.43
N LEU A 301 12.28 -3.38 -13.61
CA LEU A 301 12.95 -3.88 -12.40
C LEU A 301 11.94 -4.34 -11.33
N VAL A 302 10.82 -3.62 -11.20
CA VAL A 302 9.75 -3.96 -10.25
C VAL A 302 8.92 -5.12 -10.75
N ASN A 303 8.57 -5.16 -12.04
CA ASN A 303 7.80 -6.22 -12.64
C ASN A 303 8.51 -6.76 -13.90
N PRO A 304 9.43 -7.74 -13.75
CA PRO A 304 10.23 -8.28 -14.86
C PRO A 304 9.41 -9.00 -15.94
N THR A 305 8.11 -9.17 -15.73
CA THR A 305 7.20 -9.87 -16.64
C THR A 305 6.21 -8.97 -17.35
N ALA A 306 6.18 -7.67 -17.02
CA ALA A 306 5.47 -6.69 -17.82
C ALA A 306 6.22 -6.58 -19.16
N LYS A 307 5.66 -7.18 -20.22
CA LYS A 307 6.13 -6.91 -21.58
C LYS A 307 5.79 -5.45 -21.93
N PRO A 308 6.67 -4.77 -22.71
CA PRO A 308 6.40 -3.42 -23.21
C PRO A 308 5.18 -3.39 -24.13
#